data_AF-A0AAU9X7E6-F1
#
_entry.id   AF-A0AAU9X7E6-F1
#
_cell.length_a   1.000
_cell.length_b   1.000
_cell.length_c   1.000
_cell.angle_alpha   90.00
_cell.angle_beta   90.00
_cell.angle_gamma   90.00
#
_symmetry.space_group_name_H-M   'P 1'
#
loop_
_entity.id
_entity.type
_entity.pdbx_description
1 polymer ?
#
loop_
_entity_poly.entity_id
_entity_poly.type
_entity_poly.pdbx_seq_one_letter_code
_entity_poly.pdbx_strand_id
1 'polypeptide(L)'
;CRNLKFTSFPKPGYRLENHTVRTIEIFDEDLCMAQCYLEPNCVSYNFHTITQLSGTHKCDLNNATIEHDKDLVKNESYIYRGAENACARNPCKNNATCQAGFTDRGYQCLCVLGSGFEGHDCGEDLDECSDGTHNCDVNADCNNTLGSYKCSCKDGFHGNGTNCTDLDECTDETHTCDVNAKCNNTLGSHSCTCKDGFQGNGTNCIGFTAVFTNLGTSGRKGSESIGSYYIGQDHDGQVAVSSGIQQWTVPHTGEYRIEAIGASGGYGEDSIIKNGGRGARIIGHFNLTKDEIIHVLVGQKGKRGDRDKQTAGGGGGTFVVKEDNTPLIIAGGGGGIKNMSEQHLGCDASKNTTGNAGDNSPLGSGGSNGHGGRTNSKLSGRWRTFFSQILRFSLHFTAILQDLQPNERVSGGGGGGGFHTNGHDSTSCGGGKGGFGYHQGGEGGKHWGGFGGGGGFCAPEKGPGGGGGYSGGSGGANEHISCGGGGGSFNNGTSQCNECCYNSAGHGWVNITFFQ
;
A
#
# COMPACT_ATOMS: atom_id res chain seq x y z
N CYS A 1 -57.21 -51.37 10.11
CA CYS A 1 -58.50 -51.32 10.83
C CYS A 1 -59.32 -50.17 10.29
N ARG A 2 -60.63 -50.33 10.06
CA ARG A 2 -61.51 -49.22 9.62
C ARG A 2 -61.86 -48.37 10.84
N ASN A 3 -61.68 -47.05 10.76
CA ASN A 3 -62.06 -46.11 11.81
C ASN A 3 -63.23 -45.24 11.34
N LEU A 4 -64.44 -45.84 11.28
CA LEU A 4 -65.68 -45.21 10.83
C LEU A 4 -66.40 -44.49 11.98
N LYS A 5 -66.23 -43.19 12.12
CA LYS A 5 -67.03 -42.44 13.08
C LYS A 5 -68.43 -42.19 12.54
N PHE A 6 -69.47 -42.69 13.21
CA PHE A 6 -70.86 -42.40 12.82
C PHE A 6 -71.33 -41.06 13.39
N THR A 7 -72.21 -40.37 12.65
CA THR A 7 -72.75 -39.06 13.05
C THR A 7 -73.42 -39.16 14.41
N SER A 8 -73.08 -38.30 15.37
CA SER A 8 -73.68 -38.29 16.72
C SER A 8 -75.19 -37.98 16.72
N PHE A 9 -75.69 -37.33 15.66
CA PHE A 9 -77.11 -37.06 15.44
C PHE A 9 -77.69 -38.08 14.44
N PRO A 10 -78.38 -39.14 14.91
CA PRO A 10 -79.12 -40.00 14.00
C PRO A 10 -80.28 -39.24 13.34
N LYS A 11 -80.82 -39.77 12.24
CA LYS A 11 -82.07 -39.30 11.62
C LYS A 11 -83.20 -40.29 11.91
N PRO A 12 -83.98 -40.11 13.00
CA PRO A 12 -85.12 -40.95 13.31
C PRO A 12 -86.24 -40.76 12.29
N GLY A 13 -86.94 -41.84 11.97
CA GLY A 13 -88.04 -41.83 11.02
C GLY A 13 -87.60 -41.75 9.56
N TYR A 14 -86.35 -42.09 9.28
CA TYR A 14 -85.79 -42.14 7.93
C TYR A 14 -85.04 -43.45 7.71
N ARG A 15 -85.08 -43.92 6.47
CA ARG A 15 -84.37 -45.12 5.99
C ARG A 15 -83.74 -44.81 4.65
N LEU A 16 -82.45 -45.11 4.50
CA LEU A 16 -81.76 -45.06 3.22
C LEU A 16 -82.07 -46.35 2.45
N GLU A 17 -82.77 -46.22 1.33
CA GLU A 17 -83.14 -47.36 0.47
C GLU A 17 -82.13 -47.52 -0.68
N ASN A 18 -82.19 -48.64 -1.42
CA ASN A 18 -81.34 -48.95 -2.59
C ASN A 18 -79.82 -49.08 -2.35
N HIS A 19 -79.34 -48.80 -1.15
CA HIS A 19 -77.91 -48.87 -0.79
C HIS A 19 -77.58 -49.98 0.21
N THR A 20 -78.52 -50.86 0.55
CA THR A 20 -78.31 -51.96 1.51
C THR A 20 -77.37 -53.01 0.94
N VAL A 21 -76.20 -53.15 1.57
CA VAL A 21 -75.20 -54.20 1.35
C VAL A 21 -75.70 -55.51 1.95
N ARG A 22 -76.14 -55.45 3.20
CA ARG A 22 -76.55 -56.62 3.96
C ARG A 22 -77.53 -56.24 5.05
N THR A 23 -78.59 -57.04 5.18
CA THR A 23 -79.46 -57.00 6.34
C THR A 23 -79.02 -58.05 7.35
N ILE A 24 -78.97 -57.69 8.63
CA ILE A 24 -78.64 -58.58 9.74
C ILE A 24 -79.66 -58.45 10.87
N GLU A 25 -79.74 -59.50 11.70
CA GLU A 25 -80.51 -59.51 12.95
C GLU A 25 -79.56 -59.34 14.14
N ILE A 26 -79.87 -58.41 15.02
CA ILE A 26 -79.01 -57.92 16.10
C ILE A 26 -79.85 -57.50 17.30
N PHE A 27 -79.26 -57.42 18.50
CA PHE A 27 -80.01 -57.13 19.73
C PHE A 27 -80.19 -55.64 20.01
N ASP A 28 -79.26 -54.78 19.58
CA ASP A 28 -79.25 -53.35 19.86
C ASP A 28 -78.56 -52.54 18.75
N GLU A 29 -78.73 -51.21 18.75
CA GLU A 29 -78.12 -50.33 17.74
C GLU A 29 -76.57 -50.39 17.76
N ASP A 30 -75.96 -50.61 18.93
CA ASP A 30 -74.49 -50.67 19.05
C ASP A 30 -73.91 -51.86 18.29
N LEU A 31 -74.59 -53.01 18.29
CA LEU A 31 -74.26 -54.16 17.47
C LEU A 31 -74.48 -53.88 15.97
N CYS A 32 -75.51 -53.11 15.59
CA CYS A 32 -75.71 -52.67 14.20
C CYS A 32 -74.51 -51.84 13.72
N MET A 33 -74.08 -50.89 14.55
CA MET A 33 -72.91 -50.06 14.31
C MET A 33 -71.64 -50.91 14.20
N ALA A 34 -71.38 -51.81 15.16
CA ALA A 34 -70.22 -52.69 15.17
C ALA A 34 -70.16 -53.59 13.93
N GLN A 35 -71.30 -54.08 13.45
CA GLN A 35 -71.35 -54.90 12.24
C GLN A 35 -71.08 -54.07 10.97
N CYS A 36 -71.48 -52.80 10.95
CA CYS A 36 -71.09 -51.87 9.88
C CYS A 36 -69.57 -51.61 9.86
N TYR A 37 -68.90 -51.56 11.02
CA TYR A 37 -67.43 -51.47 11.08
C TYR A 37 -66.76 -52.71 10.44
N LEU A 38 -67.29 -53.90 10.72
CA LEU A 38 -66.76 -55.17 10.23
C LEU A 38 -67.04 -55.42 8.74
N GLU A 39 -68.11 -54.85 8.20
CA GLU A 39 -68.52 -55.01 6.80
C GLU A 39 -67.79 -54.01 5.89
N PRO A 40 -66.84 -54.43 5.03
CA PRO A 40 -65.94 -53.51 4.30
C PRO A 40 -66.62 -52.42 3.47
N ASN A 41 -67.81 -52.72 2.94
CA ASN A 41 -68.56 -51.80 2.09
C ASN A 41 -69.57 -50.95 2.88
N CYS A 42 -69.74 -51.16 4.18
CA CYS A 42 -70.73 -50.43 4.95
C CYS A 42 -70.20 -49.05 5.37
N VAL A 43 -70.92 -47.97 5.05
CA VAL A 43 -70.61 -46.57 5.42
C VAL A 43 -71.81 -45.86 6.05
N SER A 44 -72.96 -46.52 6.18
CA SER A 44 -74.11 -46.09 6.97
C SER A 44 -74.95 -47.29 7.34
N TYR A 45 -75.89 -47.15 8.28
CA TYR A 45 -76.85 -48.21 8.59
C TYR A 45 -78.26 -47.66 8.81
N ASN A 46 -79.27 -48.50 8.55
CA ASN A 46 -80.63 -48.29 9.01
C ASN A 46 -80.94 -49.28 10.13
N PHE A 47 -81.23 -48.77 11.32
CA PHE A 47 -81.65 -49.58 12.45
C PHE A 47 -83.18 -49.59 12.56
N HIS A 48 -83.81 -50.76 12.49
CA HIS A 48 -85.24 -50.91 12.65
C HIS A 48 -85.63 -50.88 14.12
N THR A 49 -86.46 -49.92 14.51
CA THR A 49 -86.80 -49.68 15.92
C THR A 49 -87.83 -50.66 16.47
N ILE A 50 -88.59 -51.34 15.60
CA ILE A 50 -89.57 -52.34 16.01
C ILE A 50 -88.89 -53.71 16.13
N THR A 51 -88.97 -54.30 17.32
CA THR A 51 -88.44 -55.62 17.64
C THR A 51 -89.26 -56.73 16.96
N GLN A 52 -88.58 -57.73 16.41
CA GLN A 52 -89.19 -58.93 15.82
C GLN A 52 -89.67 -59.90 16.93
N LEU A 53 -90.47 -60.90 16.56
CA LEU A 53 -90.96 -61.94 17.48
C LEU A 53 -89.84 -62.74 18.18
N SER A 54 -88.65 -62.79 17.59
CA SER A 54 -87.43 -63.40 18.10
C SER A 54 -86.70 -62.57 19.16
N GLY A 55 -87.15 -61.34 19.45
CA GLY A 55 -86.46 -60.40 20.35
C GLY A 55 -85.29 -59.64 19.69
N THR A 56 -85.10 -59.78 18.37
CA THR A 56 -84.05 -59.11 17.59
C THR A 56 -84.58 -57.93 16.79
N HIS A 57 -83.69 -57.01 16.44
CA HIS A 57 -83.92 -55.89 15.54
C HIS A 57 -83.32 -56.18 14.16
N LYS A 58 -83.93 -55.60 13.12
CA LYS A 58 -83.39 -55.64 11.77
C LYS A 58 -82.42 -54.46 11.56
N CYS A 59 -81.22 -54.72 11.08
CA CYS A 59 -80.22 -53.70 10.76
C CYS A 59 -79.80 -53.83 9.30
N ASP A 60 -80.06 -52.80 8.51
CA ASP A 60 -79.63 -52.72 7.11
C ASP A 60 -78.29 -51.97 7.06
N LEU A 61 -77.21 -52.67 6.75
CA LEU A 61 -75.89 -52.10 6.49
C LEU A 61 -75.86 -51.53 5.07
N ASN A 62 -75.47 -50.28 4.87
CA ASN A 62 -75.53 -49.61 3.57
C ASN A 62 -74.17 -49.11 3.07
N ASN A 63 -73.97 -49.09 1.75
CA ASN A 63 -72.73 -48.65 1.08
C ASN A 63 -72.69 -47.18 0.66
N ALA A 64 -73.72 -46.40 1.01
CA ALA A 64 -73.76 -44.97 0.75
C ALA A 64 -74.15 -44.18 2.00
N THR A 65 -73.87 -42.88 1.97
CA THR A 65 -74.36 -41.91 2.96
C THR A 65 -75.37 -40.96 2.31
N ILE A 66 -75.96 -40.08 3.13
CA ILE A 66 -77.00 -39.12 2.73
C ILE A 66 -76.53 -38.05 1.74
N GLU A 67 -75.23 -37.90 1.52
CA GLU A 67 -74.71 -36.99 0.49
C GLU A 67 -75.14 -37.38 -0.94
N HIS A 68 -75.73 -38.57 -1.11
CA HIS A 68 -76.51 -39.00 -2.27
C HIS A 68 -78.03 -38.86 -2.00
N ASP A 69 -78.50 -37.61 -1.94
CA ASP A 69 -79.77 -37.14 -1.32
C ASP A 69 -81.10 -37.65 -1.93
N LYS A 70 -81.11 -38.63 -2.85
CA LYS A 70 -82.34 -39.08 -3.55
C LYS A 70 -82.99 -40.33 -2.97
N ASP A 71 -82.26 -41.11 -2.17
CA ASP A 71 -82.72 -42.43 -1.69
C ASP A 71 -83.06 -42.46 -0.18
N LEU A 72 -83.02 -41.31 0.50
CA LEU A 72 -83.43 -41.22 1.91
C LEU A 72 -84.95 -41.03 2.02
N VAL A 73 -85.64 -42.10 2.39
CA VAL A 73 -87.11 -42.14 2.45
C VAL A 73 -87.59 -41.99 3.90
N LYS A 74 -88.71 -41.29 4.11
CA LYS A 74 -89.36 -41.21 5.42
C LYS A 74 -89.98 -42.56 5.77
N ASN A 75 -89.53 -43.16 6.87
CA ASN A 75 -90.06 -44.41 7.41
C ASN A 75 -89.92 -44.40 8.94
N GLU A 76 -91.04 -44.26 9.64
CA GLU A 76 -91.09 -44.06 11.10
C GLU A 76 -90.54 -45.25 11.91
N SER A 77 -90.42 -46.42 11.28
CA SER A 77 -89.89 -47.64 11.91
C SER A 77 -88.37 -47.77 11.85
N TYR A 78 -87.65 -46.78 11.30
CA TYR A 78 -86.20 -46.81 11.16
C TYR A 78 -85.50 -45.59 11.74
N ILE A 79 -84.26 -45.80 12.16
CA ILE A 79 -83.28 -44.77 12.46
C ILE A 79 -82.13 -44.93 11.46
N TYR A 80 -81.90 -43.91 10.64
CA TYR A 80 -80.75 -43.86 9.74
C TYR A 80 -79.55 -43.19 10.43
N ARG A 81 -78.36 -43.78 10.32
CA ARG A 81 -77.11 -43.15 10.76
C ARG A 81 -76.02 -43.33 9.69
N GLY A 82 -75.46 -42.21 9.23
CA GLY A 82 -74.33 -42.17 8.29
C GLY A 82 -72.98 -42.10 9.00
N ALA A 83 -71.92 -42.57 8.35
CA ALA A 83 -70.56 -42.21 8.74
C ALA A 83 -70.33 -40.70 8.51
N GLU A 84 -69.57 -40.06 9.40
CA GLU A 84 -69.09 -38.69 9.22
C GLU A 84 -68.15 -38.65 8.01
N ASN A 85 -68.45 -37.82 7.00
CA ASN A 85 -67.52 -37.57 5.91
C ASN A 85 -66.44 -36.58 6.38
N ALA A 86 -65.33 -37.11 6.86
CA ALA A 86 -64.19 -36.31 7.32
C ALA A 86 -63.59 -35.42 6.21
N CYS A 87 -63.79 -35.75 4.93
CA CYS A 87 -63.34 -34.95 3.79
C CYS A 87 -64.32 -33.85 3.37
N ALA A 88 -65.56 -33.81 3.88
CA ALA A 88 -66.58 -32.83 3.48
C ALA A 88 -66.20 -31.36 3.75
N ARG A 89 -65.25 -31.13 4.68
CA ARG A 89 -64.75 -29.79 5.00
C ARG A 89 -63.51 -29.38 4.22
N ASN A 90 -63.08 -30.17 3.24
CA ASN A 90 -61.81 -29.99 2.51
C ASN A 90 -60.62 -29.76 3.46
N PRO A 91 -60.32 -30.72 4.36
CA PRO A 91 -59.26 -30.53 5.35
C PRO A 91 -57.86 -30.49 4.74
N CYS A 92 -57.68 -31.05 3.53
CA CYS A 92 -56.39 -31.09 2.84
C CYS A 92 -56.09 -29.77 2.12
N LYS A 93 -54.86 -29.28 2.25
CA LYS A 93 -54.36 -28.05 1.62
C LYS A 93 -53.52 -28.35 0.38
N ASN A 94 -53.09 -27.30 -0.32
CA ASN A 94 -52.13 -27.37 -1.44
C ASN A 94 -52.47 -28.42 -2.52
N ASN A 95 -53.76 -28.51 -2.85
CA ASN A 95 -54.31 -29.43 -3.84
C ASN A 95 -54.10 -30.93 -3.54
N ALA A 96 -53.86 -31.27 -2.27
CA ALA A 96 -53.73 -32.66 -1.82
C ALA A 96 -55.07 -33.42 -1.90
N THR A 97 -54.99 -34.73 -2.14
CA THR A 97 -56.18 -35.59 -2.27
C THR A 97 -56.63 -36.10 -0.91
N CYS A 98 -57.89 -35.84 -0.53
CA CYS A 98 -58.45 -36.33 0.74
C CYS A 98 -59.02 -37.75 0.60
N GLN A 99 -58.61 -38.64 1.48
CA GLN A 99 -59.09 -40.02 1.55
C GLN A 99 -59.67 -40.32 2.95
N ALA A 100 -60.97 -40.60 3.04
CA ALA A 100 -61.66 -40.87 4.30
C ALA A 100 -61.42 -42.31 4.82
N GLY A 101 -61.33 -42.49 6.15
CA GLY A 101 -61.36 -43.82 6.80
C GLY A 101 -60.02 -44.46 7.16
N PHE A 102 -58.90 -43.72 7.12
CA PHE A 102 -57.54 -44.28 7.20
C PHE A 102 -56.76 -44.00 8.50
N THR A 103 -57.18 -43.08 9.37
CA THR A 103 -56.39 -42.68 10.57
C THR A 103 -57.26 -42.38 11.80
N ASP A 104 -56.66 -42.20 12.98
CA ASP A 104 -57.33 -41.74 14.23
C ASP A 104 -58.04 -40.39 14.09
N ARG A 105 -57.72 -39.63 13.04
CA ARG A 105 -58.34 -38.35 12.71
C ARG A 105 -59.47 -38.47 11.67
N GLY A 106 -59.76 -39.69 11.19
CA GLY A 106 -60.87 -39.99 10.28
C GLY A 106 -60.58 -39.79 8.78
N TYR A 107 -59.46 -39.16 8.41
CA TYR A 107 -59.04 -38.95 7.03
C TYR A 107 -57.51 -39.02 6.87
N GLN A 108 -57.03 -39.09 5.64
CA GLN A 108 -55.63 -38.97 5.25
C GLN A 108 -55.55 -38.04 4.04
N CYS A 109 -54.64 -37.07 4.06
CA CYS A 109 -54.30 -36.28 2.89
C CYS A 109 -53.11 -36.92 2.18
N LEU A 110 -53.26 -37.18 0.88
CA LEU A 110 -52.18 -37.59 0.00
C LEU A 110 -51.60 -36.34 -0.66
N CYS A 111 -50.46 -35.88 -0.15
CA CYS A 111 -49.75 -34.73 -0.71
C CYS A 111 -49.30 -35.04 -2.14
N VAL A 112 -49.33 -34.03 -3.00
CA VAL A 112 -48.93 -34.19 -4.40
C VAL A 112 -47.41 -34.38 -4.44
N LEU A 113 -46.94 -35.45 -5.10
CA LEU A 113 -45.50 -35.70 -5.22
C LEU A 113 -44.82 -34.54 -5.94
N GLY A 114 -43.80 -33.96 -5.29
CA GLY A 114 -43.07 -32.79 -5.82
C GLY A 114 -43.76 -31.45 -5.60
N SER A 115 -44.81 -31.36 -4.77
CA SER A 115 -45.44 -30.07 -4.45
C SER A 115 -44.74 -29.24 -3.36
N GLY A 116 -43.67 -29.76 -2.75
CA GLY A 116 -42.93 -29.07 -1.67
C GLY A 116 -43.72 -28.91 -0.36
N PHE A 117 -44.71 -29.77 -0.10
CA PHE A 117 -45.52 -29.70 1.12
C PHE A 117 -45.62 -31.07 1.81
N GLU A 118 -45.58 -31.04 3.14
CA GLU A 118 -45.71 -32.19 4.02
C GLU A 118 -46.71 -31.94 5.16
N GLY A 119 -46.71 -32.84 6.14
CA GLY A 119 -47.63 -32.81 7.27
C GLY A 119 -48.98 -33.50 6.99
N HIS A 120 -49.80 -33.60 8.03
CA HIS A 120 -51.05 -34.38 7.98
C HIS A 120 -52.09 -33.81 7.01
N ASP A 121 -52.17 -32.49 6.91
CA ASP A 121 -53.07 -31.77 6.01
C ASP A 121 -52.37 -31.26 4.74
N CYS A 122 -51.10 -31.65 4.52
CA CYS A 122 -50.23 -31.12 3.45
C CYS A 122 -50.12 -29.59 3.49
N GLY A 123 -50.21 -29.01 4.69
CA GLY A 123 -50.15 -27.57 4.93
C GLY A 123 -48.81 -27.07 5.42
N GLU A 124 -47.89 -27.98 5.74
CA GLU A 124 -46.54 -27.65 6.22
C GLU A 124 -45.62 -27.60 5.02
N ASP A 125 -44.81 -26.55 4.95
CA ASP A 125 -43.82 -26.35 3.92
C ASP A 125 -42.66 -27.33 4.12
N LEU A 126 -42.22 -28.00 3.05
CA LEU A 126 -41.03 -28.83 3.12
C LEU A 126 -39.80 -27.93 3.02
N ASP A 127 -38.94 -27.91 4.04
CA ASP A 127 -37.72 -27.12 4.00
C ASP A 127 -36.60 -27.91 3.31
N GLU A 128 -36.51 -27.81 1.98
CA GLU A 128 -35.50 -28.54 1.21
C GLU A 128 -34.07 -28.15 1.58
N CYS A 129 -33.87 -26.96 2.16
CA CYS A 129 -32.57 -26.47 2.62
C CYS A 129 -32.13 -27.15 3.92
N SER A 130 -33.04 -27.28 4.88
CA SER A 130 -32.77 -28.00 6.14
C SER A 130 -32.64 -29.51 5.93
N ASP A 131 -33.42 -30.07 5.00
CA ASP A 131 -33.43 -31.50 4.71
C ASP A 131 -32.31 -31.95 3.75
N GLY A 132 -31.63 -31.00 3.10
CA GLY A 132 -30.55 -31.27 2.13
C GLY A 132 -31.03 -31.95 0.85
N THR A 133 -32.29 -31.75 0.46
CA THR A 133 -32.91 -32.35 -0.75
C THR A 133 -32.87 -31.43 -1.97
N HIS A 134 -32.32 -30.22 -1.82
CA HIS A 134 -32.12 -29.25 -2.91
C HIS A 134 -31.00 -29.64 -3.89
N ASN A 135 -30.99 -29.02 -5.07
CA ASN A 135 -29.94 -29.18 -6.08
C ASN A 135 -29.04 -27.95 -6.26
N CYS A 136 -29.05 -27.00 -5.31
CA CYS A 136 -28.16 -25.84 -5.32
C CYS A 136 -26.68 -26.25 -5.44
N ASP A 137 -25.90 -25.43 -6.16
CA ASP A 137 -24.45 -25.60 -6.29
C ASP A 137 -23.77 -25.52 -4.91
N VAL A 138 -22.60 -26.16 -4.74
CA VAL A 138 -21.81 -26.06 -3.51
C VAL A 138 -21.39 -24.61 -3.19
N ASN A 139 -21.26 -23.78 -4.23
CA ASN A 139 -20.98 -22.36 -4.15
C ASN A 139 -22.25 -21.49 -4.18
N ALA A 140 -23.41 -22.04 -3.84
CA ALA A 140 -24.68 -21.32 -3.70
C ALA A 140 -25.26 -21.45 -2.29
N ASP A 141 -26.06 -20.45 -1.90
CA ASP A 141 -26.92 -20.48 -0.72
C ASP A 141 -28.32 -20.93 -1.11
N CYS A 142 -28.88 -21.85 -0.32
CA CYS A 142 -30.25 -22.32 -0.44
C CYS A 142 -31.17 -21.45 0.43
N ASN A 143 -32.22 -20.90 -0.18
CA ASN A 143 -33.28 -20.19 0.53
C ASN A 143 -34.61 -20.92 0.33
N ASN A 144 -35.17 -21.44 1.42
CA ASN A 144 -36.46 -22.11 1.39
C ASN A 144 -37.59 -21.11 1.11
N THR A 145 -38.60 -21.53 0.34
CA THR A 145 -39.76 -20.73 -0.03
C THR A 145 -41.03 -21.57 0.06
N LEU A 146 -42.19 -20.93 0.15
CA LEU A 146 -43.43 -21.71 0.28
C LEU A 146 -43.68 -22.60 -0.96
N GLY A 147 -43.59 -23.91 -0.77
CA GLY A 147 -43.78 -24.97 -1.77
C GLY A 147 -42.56 -25.24 -2.67
N SER A 148 -41.39 -24.63 -2.40
CA SER A 148 -40.17 -24.83 -3.20
C SER A 148 -38.94 -24.18 -2.54
N TYR A 149 -37.81 -24.09 -3.26
CA TYR A 149 -36.63 -23.37 -2.81
C TYR A 149 -36.02 -22.53 -3.94
N LYS A 150 -35.15 -21.59 -3.56
CA LYS A 150 -34.36 -20.79 -4.49
C LYS A 150 -32.88 -20.86 -4.14
N CYS A 151 -32.07 -21.15 -5.14
CA CYS A 151 -30.61 -21.11 -5.03
C CYS A 151 -30.08 -19.75 -5.50
N SER A 152 -29.12 -19.18 -4.79
CA SER A 152 -28.37 -17.98 -5.19
C SER A 152 -26.89 -18.22 -5.02
N CYS A 153 -26.07 -17.92 -6.04
CA CYS A 153 -24.62 -18.04 -5.90
C CYS A 153 -24.11 -17.18 -4.75
N LYS A 154 -23.13 -17.70 -4.00
CA LYS A 154 -22.44 -16.98 -2.93
C LYS A 154 -21.68 -15.80 -3.50
N ASP A 155 -21.35 -14.83 -2.64
CA ASP A 155 -20.48 -13.72 -3.00
C ASP A 155 -19.15 -14.24 -3.61
N GLY A 156 -18.69 -13.59 -4.68
CA GLY A 156 -17.52 -14.03 -5.45
C GLY A 156 -17.82 -15.05 -6.55
N PHE A 157 -19.08 -15.44 -6.75
CA PHE A 157 -19.49 -16.35 -7.81
C PHE A 157 -20.64 -15.78 -8.64
N HIS A 158 -20.77 -16.23 -9.88
CA HIS A 158 -21.87 -15.89 -10.77
C HIS A 158 -22.51 -17.14 -11.39
N GLY A 159 -23.78 -17.04 -11.76
CA GLY A 159 -24.51 -18.17 -12.35
C GLY A 159 -25.99 -18.16 -12.03
N ASN A 160 -26.62 -19.33 -12.12
CA ASN A 160 -28.07 -19.48 -11.90
C ASN A 160 -28.42 -20.08 -10.52
N GLY A 161 -27.45 -20.23 -9.62
CA GLY A 161 -27.62 -20.84 -8.29
C GLY A 161 -27.53 -22.37 -8.26
N THR A 162 -27.75 -23.05 -9.38
CA THR A 162 -27.52 -24.51 -9.52
C THR A 162 -26.22 -24.84 -10.24
N ASN A 163 -25.63 -23.84 -10.90
CA ASN A 163 -24.29 -23.85 -11.44
C ASN A 163 -23.70 -22.46 -11.17
N CYS A 164 -22.68 -22.41 -10.31
CA CYS A 164 -22.01 -21.18 -9.90
C CYS A 164 -20.53 -21.27 -10.26
N THR A 165 -20.08 -20.35 -11.09
CA THR A 165 -18.68 -20.22 -11.51
C THR A 165 -18.04 -19.03 -10.82
N ASP A 166 -16.74 -19.17 -10.58
CA ASP A 166 -15.90 -18.16 -9.96
C ASP A 166 -15.93 -16.84 -10.76
N LEU A 167 -16.00 -15.71 -10.06
CA LEU A 167 -15.77 -14.39 -10.66
C LEU A 167 -14.29 -14.08 -10.58
N ASP A 168 -13.61 -13.98 -11.72
CA ASP A 168 -12.18 -13.65 -11.76
C ASP A 168 -12.00 -12.13 -11.71
N GLU A 169 -11.81 -11.58 -10.50
CA GLU A 169 -11.66 -10.14 -10.32
C GLU A 169 -10.36 -9.60 -10.90
N CYS A 170 -9.39 -10.48 -11.18
CA CYS A 170 -8.14 -10.11 -11.82
C CYS A 170 -8.30 -9.89 -13.32
N THR A 171 -9.09 -10.71 -14.02
CA THR A 171 -9.37 -10.50 -15.45
C THR A 171 -10.40 -9.40 -15.68
N ASP A 172 -11.34 -9.24 -14.75
CA ASP A 172 -12.42 -8.27 -14.86
C ASP A 172 -12.01 -6.85 -14.41
N GLU A 173 -10.78 -6.69 -13.89
CA GLU A 173 -10.22 -5.43 -13.37
C GLU A 173 -11.08 -4.79 -12.26
N THR A 174 -11.81 -5.60 -11.50
CA THR A 174 -12.68 -5.15 -10.38
C THR A 174 -12.00 -5.24 -9.01
N HIS A 175 -10.78 -5.76 -8.96
CA HIS A 175 -9.99 -5.91 -7.74
C HIS A 175 -9.55 -4.58 -7.12
N THR A 176 -9.15 -4.63 -5.85
CA THR A 176 -8.65 -3.45 -5.10
C THR A 176 -7.13 -3.48 -4.84
N CYS A 177 -6.40 -4.35 -5.54
CA CYS A 177 -4.94 -4.42 -5.43
C CYS A 177 -4.26 -3.09 -5.79
N ASP A 178 -3.16 -2.80 -5.10
CA ASP A 178 -2.29 -1.66 -5.40
C ASP A 178 -1.74 -1.76 -6.82
N VAL A 179 -1.45 -0.62 -7.46
CA VAL A 179 -0.79 -0.59 -8.79
C VAL A 179 0.57 -1.29 -8.78
N ASN A 180 1.22 -1.34 -7.61
CA ASN A 180 2.47 -2.04 -7.36
C ASN A 180 2.26 -3.46 -6.78
N ALA A 181 1.06 -4.02 -6.92
CA ALA A 181 0.77 -5.40 -6.59
C ALA A 181 0.38 -6.22 -7.82
N LYS A 182 0.54 -7.54 -7.71
CA LYS A 182 0.01 -8.54 -8.62
C LYS A 182 -1.28 -9.11 -8.01
N CYS A 183 -2.35 -9.07 -8.78
CA CYS A 183 -3.60 -9.77 -8.48
C CYS A 183 -3.44 -11.25 -8.82
N ASN A 184 -3.85 -12.13 -7.90
CA ASN A 184 -3.98 -13.56 -8.14
C ASN A 184 -5.41 -13.98 -7.75
N ASN A 185 -6.18 -14.44 -8.74
CA ASN A 185 -7.54 -14.90 -8.55
C ASN A 185 -7.57 -16.18 -7.68
N THR A 186 -8.59 -16.32 -6.86
CA THR A 186 -8.83 -17.46 -5.98
C THR A 186 -10.30 -17.84 -6.00
N LEU A 187 -10.65 -19.07 -5.60
CA LEU A 187 -12.05 -19.45 -5.65
C LEU A 187 -12.90 -18.61 -4.68
N GLY A 188 -13.83 -17.83 -5.21
CA GLY A 188 -14.73 -16.92 -4.51
C GLY A 188 -14.11 -15.59 -4.10
N SER A 189 -12.88 -15.27 -4.51
CA SER A 189 -12.20 -14.00 -4.15
C SER A 189 -10.90 -13.79 -4.92
N HIS A 190 -10.11 -12.80 -4.52
CA HIS A 190 -8.75 -12.61 -5.03
C HIS A 190 -7.76 -12.31 -3.90
N SER A 191 -6.47 -12.49 -4.21
CA SER A 191 -5.37 -12.09 -3.33
C SER A 191 -4.44 -11.11 -4.05
N CYS A 192 -3.95 -10.13 -3.30
CA CYS A 192 -3.01 -9.14 -3.80
C CYS A 192 -1.63 -9.39 -3.20
N THR A 193 -0.60 -9.42 -4.03
CA THR A 193 0.79 -9.62 -3.59
C THR A 193 1.66 -8.50 -4.12
N CYS A 194 2.35 -7.75 -3.24
CA CYS A 194 3.23 -6.68 -3.70
C CYS A 194 4.30 -7.21 -4.66
N LYS A 195 4.61 -6.44 -5.70
CA LYS A 195 5.66 -6.75 -6.66
C LYS A 195 7.04 -6.71 -5.98
N ASP A 196 8.04 -7.30 -6.63
CA ASP A 196 9.42 -7.29 -6.11
C ASP A 196 9.90 -5.84 -5.88
N GLY A 197 10.56 -5.59 -4.75
CA GLY A 197 10.96 -4.25 -4.32
C GLY A 197 9.89 -3.43 -3.59
N PHE A 198 8.70 -3.99 -3.38
CA PHE A 198 7.63 -3.39 -2.58
C PHE A 198 7.25 -4.27 -1.39
N GLN A 199 6.82 -3.63 -0.31
CA GLN A 199 6.35 -4.29 0.91
C GLN A 199 4.97 -3.76 1.30
N GLY A 200 4.13 -4.62 1.88
CA GLY A 200 2.78 -4.25 2.29
C GLY A 200 1.81 -5.43 2.27
N ASN A 201 0.52 -5.13 2.31
CA ASN A 201 -0.57 -6.12 2.33
C ASN A 201 -1.16 -6.41 0.94
N GLY A 202 -0.56 -5.88 -0.13
CA GLY A 202 -1.04 -6.05 -1.51
C GLY A 202 -2.09 -5.02 -1.96
N THR A 203 -2.85 -4.41 -1.04
CA THR A 203 -3.75 -3.28 -1.35
C THR A 203 -3.10 -1.92 -1.06
N ASN A 204 -2.03 -1.91 -0.29
CA ASN A 204 -1.12 -0.79 -0.09
C ASN A 204 0.32 -1.33 -0.14
N CYS A 205 1.05 -0.98 -1.19
CA CYS A 205 2.42 -1.43 -1.41
C CYS A 205 3.37 -0.24 -1.42
N ILE A 206 4.32 -0.23 -0.48
CA ILE A 206 5.31 0.83 -0.32
C ILE A 206 6.64 0.34 -0.90
N GLY A 207 7.24 1.13 -1.78
CA GLY A 207 8.52 0.81 -2.40
C GLY A 207 9.67 0.94 -1.42
N PHE A 208 10.71 0.12 -1.63
CA PHE A 208 11.97 0.18 -0.89
C PHE A 208 12.51 1.62 -0.78
N THR A 209 12.92 2.02 0.41
CA THR A 209 13.49 3.35 0.67
C THR A 209 14.79 3.27 1.48
N ALA A 210 15.87 3.86 0.97
CA ALA A 210 17.14 3.98 1.66
C ALA A 210 17.55 5.44 1.88
N VAL A 211 17.78 5.81 3.14
CA VAL A 211 18.18 7.17 3.55
C VAL A 211 19.61 7.18 4.06
N PHE A 212 20.51 7.78 3.28
CA PHE A 212 21.92 7.90 3.64
C PHE A 212 22.19 9.23 4.34
N THR A 213 22.92 9.17 5.45
CA THR A 213 23.27 10.35 6.27
C THR A 213 24.78 10.38 6.50
N ASN A 214 25.26 11.36 7.28
CA ASN A 214 26.65 11.45 7.71
C ASN A 214 27.04 10.45 8.83
N LEU A 215 26.16 9.49 9.15
CA LEU A 215 26.38 8.47 10.19
C LEU A 215 26.71 9.07 11.56
N GLY A 216 26.13 10.25 11.85
CA GLY A 216 26.37 11.01 13.09
C GLY A 216 27.77 11.59 13.26
N THR A 217 28.64 11.48 12.26
CA THR A 217 30.02 11.99 12.34
C THR A 217 30.16 13.39 11.75
N SER A 218 31.07 14.18 12.33
CA SER A 218 31.34 15.56 11.90
C SER A 218 32.84 15.78 11.76
N GLY A 219 33.30 16.23 10.60
CA GLY A 219 34.70 16.50 10.35
C GLY A 219 35.04 16.42 8.87
N ARG A 220 36.34 16.28 8.60
CA ARG A 220 36.87 16.28 7.24
C ARG A 220 37.00 14.89 6.61
N LYS A 221 36.93 13.80 7.39
CA LYS A 221 37.24 12.43 6.93
C LYS A 221 36.04 11.49 6.79
N GLY A 222 34.82 11.96 7.04
CA GLY A 222 33.66 11.07 7.06
C GLY A 222 33.65 10.14 8.28
N SER A 223 32.72 9.19 8.31
CA SER A 223 32.70 8.10 9.28
C SER A 223 33.47 6.89 8.75
N GLU A 224 34.18 6.17 9.61
CA GLU A 224 34.82 4.89 9.25
C GLU A 224 33.96 3.68 9.66
N SER A 225 32.79 3.90 10.25
CA SER A 225 31.90 2.82 10.70
C SER A 225 30.43 3.20 10.59
N ILE A 226 29.59 2.22 10.24
CA ILE A 226 28.12 2.38 10.19
C ILE A 226 27.51 2.40 11.58
N GLY A 227 28.07 1.65 12.54
CA GLY A 227 27.46 1.49 13.86
C GLY A 227 26.08 0.85 13.76
N SER A 228 25.10 1.38 14.50
CA SER A 228 23.70 0.91 14.52
C SER A 228 22.74 1.80 13.72
N TYR A 229 23.25 2.73 12.89
CA TYR A 229 22.43 3.79 12.29
C TYR A 229 21.34 3.28 11.34
N TYR A 230 21.55 2.13 10.71
CA TYR A 230 20.61 1.55 9.73
C TYR A 230 19.86 0.32 10.22
N ILE A 231 20.01 -0.05 11.50
CA ILE A 231 19.32 -1.21 12.05
C ILE A 231 17.81 -1.02 11.94
N GLY A 232 17.12 -2.00 11.32
CA GLY A 232 15.67 -1.98 11.13
C GLY A 232 15.16 -1.03 10.05
N GLN A 233 16.04 -0.42 9.26
CA GLN A 233 15.66 0.30 8.03
C GLN A 233 15.73 -0.65 6.82
N ASP A 234 15.13 -0.28 5.68
CA ASP A 234 15.03 -1.19 4.53
C ASP A 234 16.39 -1.66 3.99
N HIS A 235 17.45 -0.85 4.17
CA HIS A 235 18.80 -1.11 3.71
C HIS A 235 19.74 -1.64 4.82
N ASP A 236 19.18 -2.13 5.94
CA ASP A 236 19.94 -2.79 6.99
C ASP A 236 20.74 -3.98 6.43
N GLY A 237 22.02 -4.08 6.83
CA GLY A 237 22.95 -5.10 6.34
C GLY A 237 23.40 -4.95 4.87
N GLN A 238 22.93 -3.96 4.12
CA GLN A 238 23.26 -3.78 2.69
C GLN A 238 24.33 -2.71 2.42
N VAL A 239 24.88 -2.10 3.47
CA VAL A 239 25.84 -1.00 3.36
C VAL A 239 27.15 -1.39 4.01
N ALA A 240 28.26 -1.12 3.33
CA ALA A 240 29.61 -1.09 3.88
C ALA A 240 30.14 0.34 3.91
N VAL A 241 31.14 0.63 4.73
CA VAL A 241 31.78 1.97 4.78
C VAL A 241 33.28 1.84 4.67
N SER A 242 33.87 2.68 3.83
CA SER A 242 35.32 2.83 3.69
C SER A 242 35.68 4.29 3.44
N SER A 243 36.58 4.86 4.24
CA SER A 243 37.07 6.24 4.06
C SER A 243 35.94 7.28 4.00
N GLY A 244 34.91 7.11 4.82
CA GLY A 244 33.75 8.01 4.82
C GLY A 244 32.69 7.76 3.74
N ILE A 245 32.97 6.89 2.77
CA ILE A 245 32.08 6.58 1.64
C ILE A 245 31.27 5.32 1.98
N GLN A 246 29.95 5.43 1.85
CA GLN A 246 29.01 4.32 2.04
C GLN A 246 28.86 3.58 0.71
N GLN A 247 29.12 2.27 0.70
CA GLN A 247 28.98 1.40 -0.45
C GLN A 247 27.69 0.59 -0.26
N TRP A 248 26.65 0.93 -1.01
CA TRP A 248 25.34 0.29 -0.93
C TRP A 248 25.14 -0.67 -2.09
N THR A 249 24.66 -1.88 -1.79
CA THR A 249 24.32 -2.88 -2.82
C THR A 249 22.85 -2.76 -3.18
N VAL A 250 22.55 -2.55 -4.46
CA VAL A 250 21.17 -2.38 -4.95
C VAL A 250 20.38 -3.68 -4.77
N PRO A 251 19.24 -3.68 -4.05
CA PRO A 251 18.51 -4.92 -3.73
C PRO A 251 17.58 -5.39 -4.86
N HIS A 252 17.10 -4.48 -5.72
CA HIS A 252 16.12 -4.77 -6.76
C HIS A 252 16.49 -4.08 -8.08
N THR A 253 16.15 -4.70 -9.21
CA THR A 253 16.34 -4.08 -10.53
C THR A 253 15.13 -3.24 -10.88
N GLY A 254 15.33 -1.97 -11.24
CA GLY A 254 14.26 -1.09 -11.70
C GLY A 254 14.62 0.39 -11.65
N GLU A 255 13.61 1.25 -11.65
CA GLU A 255 13.80 2.71 -11.60
C GLU A 255 13.89 3.19 -10.14
N TYR A 256 14.86 4.03 -9.84
CA TYR A 256 15.06 4.65 -8.54
C TYR A 256 15.04 6.17 -8.68
N ARG A 257 14.26 6.85 -7.84
CA ARG A 257 14.41 8.28 -7.63
C ARG A 257 15.49 8.50 -6.59
N ILE A 258 16.50 9.27 -6.95
CA ILE A 258 17.59 9.64 -6.05
C ILE A 258 17.49 11.14 -5.79
N GLU A 259 17.40 11.51 -4.52
CA GLU A 259 17.40 12.88 -4.03
C GLU A 259 18.67 13.11 -3.21
N ALA A 260 19.58 13.95 -3.72
CA ALA A 260 20.84 14.27 -3.06
C ALA A 260 20.83 15.72 -2.58
N ILE A 261 21.18 15.93 -1.30
CA ILE A 261 21.28 17.25 -0.69
C ILE A 261 22.73 17.52 -0.28
N GLY A 262 23.30 18.62 -0.74
CA GLY A 262 24.63 19.08 -0.34
C GLY A 262 24.63 19.71 1.05
N ALA A 263 25.75 19.71 1.74
CA ALA A 263 25.83 20.28 3.09
C ALA A 263 25.87 21.80 3.09
N SER A 264 25.42 22.42 4.19
CA SER A 264 25.60 23.86 4.38
C SER A 264 27.06 24.19 4.69
N GLY A 265 27.50 25.39 4.31
CA GLY A 265 28.71 25.99 4.86
C GLY A 265 28.64 26.20 6.36
N GLY A 266 29.80 26.49 6.97
CA GLY A 266 29.83 27.07 8.31
C GLY A 266 29.67 28.59 8.27
N TYR A 267 29.50 29.20 9.45
CA TYR A 267 29.42 30.65 9.61
C TYR A 267 30.22 31.11 10.81
N GLY A 268 30.73 32.34 10.74
CA GLY A 268 31.38 33.02 11.86
C GLY A 268 30.42 33.47 12.95
N GLU A 269 30.90 33.58 14.19
CA GLU A 269 30.17 34.06 15.37
C GLU A 269 29.67 35.50 15.20
N ASP A 270 30.45 36.34 14.51
CA ASP A 270 30.13 37.77 14.33
C ASP A 270 29.10 38.01 13.21
N SER A 271 28.85 37.02 12.35
CA SER A 271 27.84 37.13 11.29
C SER A 271 26.45 37.34 11.89
N ILE A 272 25.66 38.26 11.33
CA ILE A 272 24.25 38.44 11.72
C ILE A 272 23.46 37.21 11.27
N ILE A 273 23.74 36.73 10.06
CA ILE A 273 23.18 35.47 9.56
C ILE A 273 23.88 34.29 10.24
N LYS A 274 23.10 33.40 10.87
CA LYS A 274 23.61 32.23 11.61
C LYS A 274 23.49 30.94 10.80
N ASN A 275 23.76 31.05 9.52
CA ASN A 275 23.78 29.97 8.54
C ASN A 275 24.94 30.19 7.58
N GLY A 276 25.53 29.11 7.05
CA GLY A 276 26.53 29.22 6.00
C GLY A 276 25.89 29.34 4.61
N GLY A 277 26.71 29.28 3.57
CA GLY A 277 26.23 29.07 2.22
C GLY A 277 25.32 27.84 2.18
N ARG A 278 24.23 27.92 1.44
CA ARG A 278 23.22 26.85 1.40
C ARG A 278 23.64 25.76 0.42
N GLY A 279 23.51 24.49 0.80
CA GLY A 279 23.77 23.36 -0.10
C GLY A 279 22.67 23.20 -1.16
N ALA A 280 22.97 22.54 -2.28
CA ALA A 280 22.01 22.32 -3.36
C ALA A 280 21.12 21.09 -3.09
N ARG A 281 19.97 21.03 -3.76
CA ARG A 281 19.07 19.87 -3.81
C ARG A 281 18.93 19.41 -5.24
N ILE A 282 19.31 18.17 -5.50
CA ILE A 282 19.35 17.61 -6.86
C ILE A 282 18.56 16.32 -6.84
N ILE A 283 17.60 16.17 -7.75
CA ILE A 283 16.74 14.99 -7.86
C ILE A 283 16.76 14.48 -9.29
N GLY A 284 16.89 13.18 -9.48
CA GLY A 284 16.74 12.52 -10.77
C GLY A 284 16.27 11.08 -10.63
N HIS A 285 15.79 10.52 -11.73
CA HIS A 285 15.41 9.11 -11.85
C HIS A 285 16.51 8.33 -12.59
N PHE A 286 16.78 7.12 -12.12
CA PHE A 286 17.89 6.28 -12.58
C PHE A 286 17.47 4.82 -12.63
N ASN A 287 17.79 4.13 -13.72
CA ASN A 287 17.67 2.68 -13.78
C ASN A 287 18.91 2.04 -13.15
N LEU A 288 18.70 1.30 -12.06
CA LEU A 288 19.74 0.54 -11.37
C LEU A 288 19.44 -0.95 -11.49
N THR A 289 20.49 -1.77 -11.54
CA THR A 289 20.35 -3.22 -11.55
C THR A 289 20.72 -3.80 -10.20
N LYS A 290 20.00 -4.84 -9.79
CA LYS A 290 20.30 -5.62 -8.59
C LYS A 290 21.77 -6.01 -8.54
N ASP A 291 22.33 -5.97 -7.34
CA ASP A 291 23.74 -6.26 -7.02
C ASP A 291 24.75 -5.23 -7.56
N GLU A 292 24.31 -4.15 -8.23
CA GLU A 292 25.19 -2.98 -8.48
C GLU A 292 25.61 -2.34 -7.15
N ILE A 293 26.87 -1.93 -7.06
CA ILE A 293 27.39 -1.17 -5.94
C ILE A 293 27.32 0.33 -6.26
N ILE A 294 26.64 1.07 -5.39
CA ILE A 294 26.52 2.52 -5.45
C ILE A 294 27.30 3.13 -4.28
N HIS A 295 28.23 4.01 -4.61
CA HIS A 295 28.99 4.81 -3.66
C HIS A 295 28.23 6.08 -3.29
N VAL A 296 27.93 6.23 -2.01
CA VAL A 296 27.25 7.38 -1.42
C VAL A 296 28.19 8.09 -0.46
N LEU A 297 28.61 9.30 -0.83
CA LEU A 297 29.35 10.21 0.05
C LEU A 297 28.41 11.30 0.50
N VAL A 298 28.10 11.35 1.79
CA VAL A 298 27.24 12.40 2.35
C VAL A 298 28.08 13.59 2.82
N GLY A 299 27.85 14.73 2.18
CA GLY A 299 28.54 15.98 2.51
C GLY A 299 28.30 16.38 3.96
N GLN A 300 29.33 16.93 4.61
CA GLN A 300 29.22 17.40 5.98
C GLN A 300 29.29 18.91 6.06
N LYS A 301 28.61 19.47 7.07
CA LYS A 301 28.61 20.90 7.34
C LYS A 301 30.03 21.42 7.57
N GLY A 302 30.33 22.58 6.97
CA GLY A 302 31.56 23.30 7.25
C GLY A 302 31.65 23.71 8.73
N LYS A 303 32.81 23.54 9.35
CA LYS A 303 33.01 23.90 10.76
C LYS A 303 33.48 25.34 10.91
N ARG A 304 33.17 25.93 12.07
CA ARG A 304 33.74 27.20 12.52
C ARG A 304 35.10 26.94 13.17
N GLY A 305 36.03 27.89 13.09
CA GLY A 305 37.33 27.78 13.75
C GLY A 305 37.24 27.90 15.27
N ASP A 306 38.03 27.09 15.99
CA ASP A 306 38.05 27.11 17.46
C ASP A 306 38.73 28.37 18.04
N ARG A 307 39.78 28.89 17.38
CA ARG A 307 40.54 30.08 17.84
C ARG A 307 40.10 31.38 17.21
N ASP A 308 39.68 31.33 15.95
CA ASP A 308 39.12 32.45 15.21
C ASP A 308 37.70 32.06 14.81
N LYS A 309 36.76 32.55 15.62
CA LYS A 309 35.35 32.26 15.42
C LYS A 309 34.74 33.14 14.34
N GLN A 310 35.48 34.03 13.68
CA GLN A 310 34.94 34.98 12.72
C GLN A 310 34.73 34.36 11.33
N THR A 311 35.42 33.27 11.03
CA THR A 311 35.41 32.60 9.72
C THR A 311 35.09 31.11 9.85
N ALA A 312 34.69 30.50 8.73
CA ALA A 312 34.25 29.11 8.68
C ALA A 312 34.64 28.41 7.36
N GLY A 313 34.73 27.08 7.44
CA GLY A 313 34.95 26.23 6.27
C GLY A 313 33.70 26.08 5.41
N GLY A 314 33.92 25.65 4.17
CA GLY A 314 32.85 25.27 3.26
C GLY A 314 32.23 23.92 3.65
N GLY A 315 30.96 23.75 3.30
CA GLY A 315 30.25 22.49 3.37
C GLY A 315 30.71 21.56 2.24
N GLY A 316 30.71 20.26 2.50
CA GLY A 316 31.01 19.29 1.46
C GLY A 316 29.83 19.02 0.53
N GLY A 317 30.15 18.62 -0.69
CA GLY A 317 29.19 18.07 -1.63
C GLY A 317 28.73 16.67 -1.21
N THR A 318 27.56 16.29 -1.70
CA THR A 318 27.00 14.94 -1.54
C THR A 318 27.03 14.25 -2.89
N PHE A 319 27.61 13.06 -2.94
CA PHE A 319 27.91 12.33 -4.18
C PHE A 319 27.20 10.98 -4.18
N VAL A 320 26.54 10.66 -5.29
CA VAL A 320 26.03 9.32 -5.57
C VAL A 320 26.61 8.89 -6.92
N VAL A 321 27.44 7.86 -6.88
CA VAL A 321 28.34 7.47 -7.96
C VAL A 321 28.33 5.95 -8.08
N LYS A 322 28.41 5.41 -9.29
CA LYS A 322 28.59 3.97 -9.51
C LYS A 322 29.99 3.51 -9.07
N GLU A 323 30.17 2.21 -8.89
CA GLU A 323 31.45 1.60 -8.52
C GLU A 323 32.61 1.96 -9.47
N ASP A 324 32.33 2.07 -10.77
CA ASP A 324 33.27 2.46 -11.82
C ASP A 324 33.64 3.96 -11.83
N ASN A 325 33.17 4.72 -10.82
CA ASN A 325 33.26 6.16 -10.70
C ASN A 325 32.45 6.96 -11.72
N THR A 326 31.42 6.39 -12.34
CA THR A 326 30.46 7.15 -13.15
C THR A 326 29.51 7.93 -12.23
N PRO A 327 29.48 9.28 -12.29
CA PRO A 327 28.58 10.06 -11.43
C PRO A 327 27.12 9.90 -11.88
N LEU A 328 26.22 9.61 -10.93
CA LEU A 328 24.77 9.63 -11.18
C LEU A 328 24.23 11.03 -10.87
N ILE A 329 24.45 11.46 -9.63
CA ILE A 329 23.93 12.71 -9.10
C ILE A 329 24.86 13.24 -8.00
N ILE A 330 25.14 14.54 -8.04
CA ILE A 330 26.02 15.22 -7.08
C ILE A 330 25.41 16.56 -6.72
N ALA A 331 25.22 16.80 -5.43
CA ALA A 331 24.73 18.07 -4.91
C ALA A 331 25.88 18.88 -4.30
N GLY A 332 26.07 20.11 -4.79
CA GLY A 332 27.09 21.01 -4.29
C GLY A 332 26.85 21.43 -2.84
N GLY A 333 27.93 21.56 -2.07
CA GLY A 333 27.94 22.12 -0.73
C GLY A 333 28.07 23.65 -0.76
N GLY A 334 27.56 24.31 0.28
CA GLY A 334 27.65 25.78 0.38
C GLY A 334 29.02 26.27 0.87
N GLY A 335 29.39 27.49 0.50
CA GLY A 335 30.61 28.16 0.96
C GLY A 335 30.53 28.62 2.42
N GLY A 336 31.69 28.77 3.06
CA GLY A 336 31.79 29.33 4.41
C GLY A 336 31.50 30.84 4.43
N ILE A 337 31.07 31.36 5.57
CA ILE A 337 30.72 32.78 5.73
C ILE A 337 31.58 33.45 6.81
N LYS A 338 32.05 34.67 6.51
CA LYS A 338 32.72 35.58 7.45
C LYS A 338 31.93 36.90 7.57
N ASN A 339 31.36 37.11 8.74
CA ASN A 339 30.76 38.38 9.19
C ASN A 339 29.70 39.00 8.25
N MET A 340 28.92 38.18 7.53
CA MET A 340 27.90 38.69 6.62
C MET A 340 26.62 39.08 7.35
N SER A 341 25.99 40.16 6.86
CA SER A 341 24.69 40.66 7.32
C SER A 341 23.51 40.06 6.55
N GLU A 342 23.73 39.62 5.31
CA GLU A 342 22.71 39.09 4.40
C GLU A 342 23.24 37.90 3.59
N GLN A 343 22.35 37.03 3.13
CA GLN A 343 22.72 35.88 2.29
C GLN A 343 23.10 36.35 0.88
N HIS A 344 24.24 35.87 0.38
CA HIS A 344 24.66 36.15 -1.00
C HIS A 344 24.64 34.88 -1.85
N LEU A 345 24.06 34.95 -3.05
CA LEU A 345 23.86 33.80 -3.94
C LEU A 345 25.17 33.10 -4.33
N GLY A 346 26.27 33.86 -4.43
CA GLY A 346 27.60 33.29 -4.70
C GLY A 346 28.08 32.32 -3.61
N CYS A 347 27.63 32.50 -2.37
CA CYS A 347 27.98 31.60 -1.26
C CYS A 347 27.21 30.28 -1.32
N ASP A 348 26.05 30.28 -1.95
CA ASP A 348 25.21 29.10 -2.07
C ASP A 348 25.74 28.18 -3.17
N ALA A 349 25.46 26.88 -3.02
CA ALA A 349 25.78 25.89 -4.03
C ALA A 349 25.00 26.15 -5.32
N SER A 350 25.67 25.92 -6.44
CA SER A 350 25.09 26.02 -7.78
C SER A 350 24.35 24.74 -8.13
N LYS A 351 23.21 24.88 -8.81
CA LYS A 351 22.51 23.75 -9.43
C LYS A 351 23.15 23.26 -10.74
N ASN A 352 24.11 24.03 -11.25
CA ASN A 352 24.85 23.72 -12.48
C ASN A 352 26.22 23.09 -12.15
N THR A 353 26.86 22.54 -13.17
CA THR A 353 28.18 21.89 -13.07
C THR A 353 29.32 22.81 -12.65
N THR A 354 29.15 24.12 -12.76
CA THR A 354 30.17 25.10 -12.38
C THR A 354 29.92 25.61 -10.96
N GLY A 355 30.98 25.62 -10.16
CA GLY A 355 30.98 26.20 -8.82
C GLY A 355 30.94 27.72 -8.88
N ASN A 356 30.45 28.35 -7.82
CA ASN A 356 30.30 29.79 -7.76
C ASN A 356 31.61 30.48 -7.33
N ALA A 357 31.75 31.73 -7.74
CA ALA A 357 32.65 32.66 -7.09
C ALA A 357 32.00 33.16 -5.79
N GLY A 358 32.77 33.21 -4.71
CA GLY A 358 32.34 33.77 -3.43
C GLY A 358 32.14 35.29 -3.50
N ASP A 359 31.46 35.84 -2.51
CA ASP A 359 31.29 37.29 -2.37
C ASP A 359 32.59 37.97 -1.92
N ASN A 360 32.76 39.23 -2.34
CA ASN A 360 33.96 40.03 -2.10
C ASN A 360 35.27 39.30 -2.50
N SER A 361 35.19 38.46 -3.54
CA SER A 361 36.28 37.59 -3.98
C SER A 361 36.75 37.87 -5.43
N PRO A 362 37.36 39.05 -5.70
CA PRO A 362 37.59 39.56 -7.06
C PRO A 362 38.52 38.69 -7.95
N LEU A 363 39.34 37.81 -7.36
CA LEU A 363 40.22 36.89 -8.09
C LEU A 363 39.86 35.40 -7.88
N GLY A 364 38.88 35.11 -7.04
CA GLY A 364 38.39 33.77 -6.78
C GLY A 364 37.43 33.32 -7.88
N SER A 365 37.75 32.23 -8.56
CA SER A 365 36.83 31.56 -9.50
C SER A 365 36.44 30.20 -8.96
N GLY A 366 35.15 29.87 -9.05
CA GLY A 366 34.69 28.50 -8.85
C GLY A 366 35.29 27.59 -9.93
N GLY A 367 35.39 26.31 -9.61
CA GLY A 367 35.81 25.28 -10.53
C GLY A 367 34.74 25.00 -11.59
N SER A 368 35.17 24.42 -12.69
CA SER A 368 34.31 24.00 -13.80
C SER A 368 34.72 22.61 -14.29
N ASN A 369 33.81 21.93 -14.98
CA ASN A 369 34.06 20.61 -15.59
C ASN A 369 34.69 19.60 -14.62
N GLY A 370 34.16 19.52 -13.39
CA GLY A 370 34.65 18.56 -12.41
C GLY A 370 35.86 19.03 -11.60
N HIS A 371 36.41 20.22 -11.87
CA HIS A 371 37.63 20.70 -11.21
C HIS A 371 37.35 21.42 -9.90
N GLY A 372 38.34 21.40 -8.98
CA GLY A 372 38.29 22.16 -7.74
C GLY A 372 38.31 23.67 -7.95
N GLY A 373 37.85 24.41 -6.93
CA GLY A 373 37.80 25.87 -6.95
C GLY A 373 39.16 26.51 -6.71
N ARG A 374 39.33 27.74 -7.22
CA ARG A 374 40.55 28.53 -6.99
C ARG A 374 40.49 29.30 -5.67
N THR A 375 41.65 29.68 -5.15
CA THR A 375 41.76 30.58 -3.99
C THR A 375 41.80 32.03 -4.42
N ASN A 376 41.28 32.93 -3.59
CA ASN A 376 41.44 34.36 -3.82
C ASN A 376 42.76 34.88 -3.21
N SER A 377 43.83 34.92 -4.01
CA SER A 377 45.13 35.50 -3.63
C SER A 377 45.24 36.94 -4.12
N LYS A 378 45.32 37.93 -3.21
CA LYS A 378 45.75 39.28 -3.58
C LYS A 378 47.19 39.20 -4.10
N LEU A 379 47.42 39.46 -5.38
CA LEU A 379 48.72 39.95 -5.85
C LEU A 379 48.83 41.39 -5.36
N SER A 380 49.72 41.66 -4.40
CA SER A 380 50.06 43.03 -4.03
C SER A 380 51.06 43.61 -5.02
N GLY A 381 50.67 43.68 -6.29
CA GLY A 381 51.48 44.29 -7.35
C GLY A 381 51.00 45.69 -7.66
N ARG A 382 51.52 46.70 -6.96
CA ARG A 382 51.52 48.11 -7.38
C ARG A 382 52.33 48.26 -8.68
N TRP A 383 51.86 47.74 -9.82
CA TRP A 383 52.37 48.02 -11.19
C TRP A 383 51.36 47.59 -12.27
N ARG A 384 50.09 47.97 -12.13
CA ARG A 384 49.14 48.00 -13.27
C ARG A 384 48.93 49.43 -13.78
N THR A 385 50.03 50.12 -14.02
CA THR A 385 50.12 51.30 -14.88
C THR A 385 51.60 51.41 -15.27
N PHE A 386 52.06 50.78 -16.36
CA PHE A 386 53.23 51.21 -17.15
C PHE A 386 53.64 50.28 -18.33
N PHE A 387 52.87 49.24 -18.70
CA PHE A 387 53.20 48.43 -19.89
C PHE A 387 51.97 48.17 -20.78
N SER A 388 51.42 49.25 -21.34
CA SER A 388 50.56 49.21 -22.54
C SER A 388 51.01 50.21 -23.62
N GLN A 389 52.25 50.72 -23.52
CA GLN A 389 52.90 51.44 -24.62
C GLN A 389 54.36 50.97 -24.65
N ILE A 390 54.91 50.86 -25.85
CA ILE A 390 56.22 50.28 -26.19
C ILE A 390 56.16 48.75 -26.38
N LEU A 391 55.44 48.37 -27.43
CA LEU A 391 55.75 47.18 -28.21
C LEU A 391 56.03 47.61 -29.65
N ARG A 392 57.07 48.44 -29.83
CA ARG A 392 57.80 48.61 -31.10
C ARG A 392 59.24 48.97 -30.78
N PHE A 393 60.16 48.30 -31.47
CA PHE A 393 61.64 48.42 -31.46
C PHE A 393 62.43 47.44 -30.57
N SER A 394 62.63 46.25 -31.14
CA SER A 394 63.92 45.63 -31.52
C SER A 394 65.05 45.39 -30.50
N LEU A 395 65.55 44.14 -30.58
CA LEU A 395 66.92 43.63 -30.37
C LEU A 395 67.50 43.50 -28.95
N HIS A 396 67.71 42.23 -28.58
CA HIS A 396 68.80 41.66 -27.77
C HIS A 396 69.04 42.26 -26.37
N PHE A 397 68.62 41.54 -25.33
CA PHE A 397 69.42 41.40 -24.11
C PHE A 397 68.97 40.15 -23.32
N THR A 398 69.82 39.12 -23.30
CA THR A 398 69.79 38.08 -22.26
C THR A 398 70.37 38.68 -20.98
N ALA A 399 69.57 38.83 -19.93
CA ALA A 399 70.07 39.09 -18.59
C ALA A 399 69.19 38.41 -17.54
N ILE A 400 69.91 37.66 -16.70
CA ILE A 400 69.56 37.00 -15.45
C ILE A 400 68.65 37.88 -14.59
N LEU A 401 67.48 37.37 -14.21
CA LEU A 401 66.72 37.84 -13.04
C LEU A 401 66.74 36.73 -12.01
N GLN A 402 67.70 36.83 -11.09
CA GLN A 402 67.70 36.13 -9.82
C GLN A 402 66.50 36.58 -8.98
N ASP A 403 65.94 35.62 -8.25
CA ASP A 403 64.91 35.74 -7.24
C ASP A 403 65.02 37.00 -6.38
N LEU A 404 64.08 37.92 -6.58
CA LEU A 404 63.62 38.83 -5.54
C LEU A 404 62.11 38.60 -5.39
N GLN A 405 61.75 37.59 -4.59
CA GLN A 405 60.37 37.38 -4.16
C GLN A 405 60.01 38.46 -3.12
N PRO A 406 59.05 39.37 -3.38
CA PRO A 406 58.47 40.15 -2.31
C PRO A 406 57.67 39.21 -1.38
N ASN A 407 57.83 39.43 -0.08
CA ASN A 407 57.22 38.64 0.98
C ASN A 407 55.69 38.93 1.04
N GLU A 408 54.90 38.32 0.16
CA GLU A 408 53.45 38.53 0.06
C GLU A 408 52.66 37.66 1.05
N ARG A 409 52.00 38.28 2.04
CA ARG A 409 51.05 37.59 2.94
C ARG A 409 49.71 37.36 2.22
N VAL A 410 49.55 36.19 1.61
CA VAL A 410 48.28 35.71 1.06
C VAL A 410 47.44 35.08 2.18
N SER A 411 46.21 35.58 2.39
CA SER A 411 45.31 35.16 3.48
C SER A 411 43.95 34.62 3.03
N GLY A 412 43.77 34.28 1.75
CA GLY A 412 42.51 33.72 1.24
C GLY A 412 42.17 32.33 1.80
N GLY A 413 40.88 31.98 1.75
CA GLY A 413 40.39 30.65 2.08
C GLY A 413 40.73 29.61 1.00
N GLY A 414 40.69 28.33 1.36
CA GLY A 414 40.92 27.23 0.43
C GLY A 414 39.73 27.02 -0.50
N GLY A 415 40.00 26.66 -1.76
CA GLY A 415 38.95 26.27 -2.70
C GLY A 415 38.30 24.93 -2.32
N GLY A 416 37.05 24.72 -2.72
CA GLY A 416 36.42 23.41 -2.61
C GLY A 416 37.04 22.40 -3.57
N GLY A 417 37.02 21.12 -3.21
CA GLY A 417 37.30 20.00 -4.10
C GLY A 417 36.17 19.79 -5.11
N GLY A 418 36.54 19.38 -6.32
CA GLY A 418 35.59 18.94 -7.35
C GLY A 418 35.46 17.42 -7.39
N PHE A 419 34.86 16.91 -8.45
CA PHE A 419 34.76 15.48 -8.70
C PHE A 419 36.13 14.88 -9.08
N HIS A 420 36.87 15.57 -9.95
CA HIS A 420 38.13 15.05 -10.51
C HIS A 420 39.37 15.50 -9.74
N THR A 421 39.40 16.75 -9.29
CA THR A 421 40.60 17.38 -8.74
C THR A 421 40.34 18.11 -7.42
N ASN A 422 41.39 18.23 -6.63
CA ASN A 422 41.39 18.97 -5.37
C ASN A 422 41.16 20.47 -5.61
N GLY A 423 40.62 21.14 -4.59
CA GLY A 423 40.62 22.58 -4.50
C GLY A 423 42.03 23.12 -4.30
N HIS A 424 42.27 24.36 -4.72
CA HIS A 424 43.58 24.97 -4.53
C HIS A 424 43.83 25.35 -3.07
N ASP A 425 45.06 25.08 -2.63
CA ASP A 425 45.65 25.65 -1.43
C ASP A 425 46.06 27.11 -1.68
N SER A 426 46.01 27.95 -0.65
CA SER A 426 46.65 29.26 -0.72
C SER A 426 48.18 29.12 -0.62
N THR A 427 48.93 30.00 -1.28
CA THR A 427 50.39 29.91 -1.45
C THR A 427 51.23 30.13 -0.18
N SER A 428 50.64 30.58 0.94
CA SER A 428 51.37 30.85 2.19
C SER A 428 51.35 29.66 3.18
N CYS A 429 52.45 29.47 3.91
CA CYS A 429 52.48 28.56 5.06
C CYS A 429 51.45 29.04 6.10
N GLY A 430 50.38 28.25 6.31
CA GLY A 430 49.30 28.58 7.25
C GLY A 430 48.10 29.34 6.65
N GLY A 431 47.94 29.38 5.32
CA GLY A 431 46.72 29.92 4.69
C GLY A 431 45.61 28.88 4.46
N GLY A 432 44.62 29.24 3.63
CA GLY A 432 43.51 28.38 3.21
C GLY A 432 43.95 27.03 2.65
N LYS A 433 43.24 25.95 3.00
CA LYS A 433 43.52 24.60 2.51
C LYS A 433 42.38 24.09 1.66
N GLY A 434 42.71 23.68 0.43
CA GLY A 434 41.75 23.14 -0.50
C GLY A 434 41.12 21.86 0.03
N GLY A 435 39.85 21.64 -0.29
CA GLY A 435 39.22 20.34 -0.11
C GLY A 435 39.76 19.33 -1.13
N PHE A 436 39.85 18.06 -0.75
CA PHE A 436 40.19 17.00 -1.67
C PHE A 436 38.99 16.69 -2.58
N GLY A 437 39.27 16.35 -3.83
CA GLY A 437 38.22 15.94 -4.77
C GLY A 437 37.69 14.55 -4.46
N TYR A 438 36.58 14.17 -5.07
CA TYR A 438 35.94 12.87 -4.83
C TYR A 438 36.90 11.70 -5.09
N HIS A 439 37.62 11.67 -6.22
CA HIS A 439 38.59 10.61 -6.50
C HIS A 439 39.79 10.59 -5.55
N GLN A 440 39.99 11.64 -4.74
CA GLN A 440 41.01 11.70 -3.69
C GLN A 440 40.42 11.43 -2.29
N GLY A 441 39.22 10.83 -2.23
CA GLY A 441 38.52 10.47 -0.99
C GLY A 441 37.56 11.55 -0.48
N GLY A 442 37.42 12.68 -1.18
CA GLY A 442 36.50 13.75 -0.81
C GLY A 442 36.77 14.35 0.57
N GLU A 443 37.98 14.21 1.11
CA GLU A 443 38.32 14.79 2.41
C GLU A 443 38.11 16.32 2.39
N GLY A 444 37.53 16.87 3.46
CA GLY A 444 37.50 18.30 3.67
C GLY A 444 38.92 18.86 3.81
N GLY A 445 39.08 20.16 3.52
CA GLY A 445 40.34 20.86 3.71
C GLY A 445 40.87 20.66 5.12
N LYS A 446 42.21 20.57 5.25
CA LYS A 446 42.93 20.12 6.46
C LYS A 446 42.41 20.69 7.79
N HIS A 447 41.80 21.88 7.76
CA HIS A 447 41.22 22.58 8.90
C HIS A 447 39.80 23.09 8.58
N TRP A 448 38.81 22.65 9.35
CA TRP A 448 37.41 23.14 9.36
C TRP A 448 36.56 22.91 8.10
N GLY A 449 37.14 22.38 7.02
CA GLY A 449 36.39 21.97 5.82
C GLY A 449 35.50 20.75 6.10
N GLY A 450 34.28 20.77 5.59
CA GLY A 450 33.38 19.62 5.65
C GLY A 450 33.81 18.49 4.72
N PHE A 451 33.67 17.24 5.17
CA PHE A 451 33.80 16.05 4.32
C PHE A 451 32.87 16.14 3.11
N GLY A 452 33.33 15.71 1.94
CA GLY A 452 32.74 16.03 0.63
C GLY A 452 33.47 17.16 -0.10
N GLY A 453 34.75 17.40 0.22
CA GLY A 453 35.59 18.38 -0.47
C GLY A 453 35.37 19.83 -0.06
N GLY A 454 34.79 20.11 1.11
CA GLY A 454 34.68 21.49 1.60
C GLY A 454 36.05 22.12 1.87
N GLY A 455 36.32 23.32 1.37
CA GLY A 455 37.55 24.06 1.62
C GLY A 455 37.68 24.54 3.07
N GLY A 456 38.91 24.70 3.53
CA GLY A 456 39.26 25.00 4.92
C GLY A 456 40.27 26.16 5.09
N PHE A 457 40.68 26.43 6.33
CA PHE A 457 41.62 27.51 6.69
C PHE A 457 42.49 27.18 7.92
N CYS A 458 43.79 27.50 7.91
CA CYS A 458 44.73 27.04 8.96
C CYS A 458 44.93 27.95 10.18
N ALA A 459 44.59 29.25 10.13
CA ALA A 459 45.07 30.26 11.10
C ALA A 459 44.04 31.40 11.34
N PRO A 460 44.18 32.21 12.42
CA PRO A 460 43.38 33.42 12.61
C PRO A 460 43.58 34.44 11.47
N GLU A 461 42.53 35.20 11.16
CA GLU A 461 42.45 36.21 10.09
C GLU A 461 42.60 35.62 8.68
N LYS A 462 41.74 34.67 8.32
CA LYS A 462 41.73 34.05 6.99
C LYS A 462 40.35 34.07 6.33
N GLY A 463 40.36 34.04 5.00
CA GLY A 463 39.15 33.97 4.20
C GLY A 463 38.38 32.65 4.40
N PRO A 464 37.06 32.66 4.22
CA PRO A 464 36.22 31.47 4.36
C PRO A 464 36.47 30.44 3.25
N GLY A 465 36.19 29.17 3.54
CA GLY A 465 36.41 28.07 2.60
C GLY A 465 35.32 27.95 1.52
N GLY A 466 35.70 27.51 0.32
CA GLY A 466 34.73 27.19 -0.75
C GLY A 466 33.98 25.87 -0.51
N GLY A 467 32.75 25.75 -1.01
CA GLY A 467 31.98 24.51 -0.92
C GLY A 467 32.50 23.41 -1.86
N GLY A 468 32.40 22.15 -1.45
CA GLY A 468 32.74 21.01 -2.32
C GLY A 468 31.58 20.64 -3.25
N GLY A 469 31.80 19.77 -4.24
CA GLY A 469 30.74 19.32 -5.15
C GLY A 469 31.27 18.70 -6.42
N TYR A 470 30.45 18.68 -7.48
CA TYR A 470 30.90 18.24 -8.81
C TYR A 470 32.06 19.12 -9.28
N SER A 471 31.93 20.44 -9.11
CA SER A 471 33.08 21.35 -9.17
C SER A 471 33.18 22.10 -7.85
N GLY A 472 34.39 22.47 -7.44
CA GLY A 472 34.59 23.17 -6.18
C GLY A 472 34.21 24.65 -6.25
N GLY A 473 33.69 25.21 -5.17
CA GLY A 473 33.49 26.66 -5.04
C GLY A 473 34.80 27.38 -4.73
N SER A 474 34.88 28.69 -5.06
CA SER A 474 36.10 29.46 -4.79
C SER A 474 36.36 29.65 -3.30
N GLY A 475 37.62 29.76 -2.90
CA GLY A 475 37.97 30.27 -1.57
C GLY A 475 37.63 31.76 -1.45
N GLY A 476 37.18 32.20 -0.28
CA GLY A 476 36.84 33.59 0.00
C GLY A 476 38.07 34.47 0.25
N ALA A 477 37.94 35.78 0.05
CA ALA A 477 38.94 36.77 0.43
C ALA A 477 39.13 36.86 1.95
N ASN A 478 40.26 37.39 2.42
CA ASN A 478 40.38 37.81 3.81
C ASN A 478 39.91 39.25 4.00
N GLU A 479 38.63 39.50 3.74
CA GLU A 479 38.01 40.81 3.97
C GLU A 479 37.19 40.79 5.27
N HIS A 480 36.75 41.96 5.73
CA HIS A 480 35.89 42.07 6.91
C HIS A 480 34.53 41.42 6.71
N ILE A 481 34.01 41.41 5.48
CA ILE A 481 32.77 40.76 5.06
C ILE A 481 33.10 39.98 3.80
N SER A 482 32.93 38.65 3.82
CA SER A 482 33.17 37.81 2.65
C SER A 482 32.56 36.43 2.82
N CYS A 483 32.41 35.71 1.70
CA CYS A 483 32.09 34.29 1.73
C CYS A 483 32.90 33.51 0.70
N GLY A 484 33.06 32.21 0.95
CA GLY A 484 33.53 31.28 -0.07
C GLY A 484 32.42 31.01 -1.06
N GLY A 485 32.77 30.64 -2.29
CA GLY A 485 31.79 30.24 -3.30
C GLY A 485 31.18 28.88 -2.97
N GLY A 486 29.93 28.65 -3.30
CA GLY A 486 29.33 27.31 -3.23
C GLY A 486 29.79 26.39 -4.36
N GLY A 487 29.77 25.08 -4.12
CA GLY A 487 30.15 24.07 -5.11
C GLY A 487 29.12 23.91 -6.25
N GLY A 488 29.58 23.35 -7.37
CA GLY A 488 28.73 22.94 -8.49
C GLY A 488 28.05 21.60 -8.25
N SER A 489 26.93 21.38 -8.93
CA SER A 489 26.12 20.16 -8.89
C SER A 489 26.10 19.44 -10.24
N PHE A 490 25.68 18.18 -10.25
CA PHE A 490 25.58 17.35 -11.45
C PHE A 490 24.38 16.42 -11.36
N ASN A 491 23.69 16.19 -12.48
CA ASN A 491 22.56 15.28 -12.55
C ASN A 491 22.49 14.67 -13.95
N ASN A 492 22.68 13.35 -14.04
CA ASN A 492 22.56 12.59 -15.28
C ASN A 492 21.25 11.76 -15.37
N GLY A 493 20.34 11.96 -14.42
CA GLY A 493 19.06 11.26 -14.38
C GLY A 493 18.00 11.91 -15.26
N THR A 494 16.89 11.21 -15.45
CA THR A 494 15.66 11.76 -16.05
C THR A 494 14.81 12.46 -14.98
N SER A 495 13.71 13.12 -15.38
CA SER A 495 12.74 13.75 -14.47
C SER A 495 13.38 14.68 -13.43
N GLN A 496 14.30 15.54 -13.88
CA GLN A 496 15.16 16.31 -12.98
C GLN A 496 14.42 17.44 -12.26
N CYS A 497 14.61 17.52 -10.95
CA CYS A 497 14.15 18.63 -10.11
C CYS A 497 15.35 19.17 -9.31
N ASN A 498 16.01 20.20 -9.84
CA ASN A 498 17.25 20.75 -9.27
C ASN A 498 17.02 22.16 -8.73
N GLU A 499 17.36 22.35 -7.46
CA GLU A 499 17.23 23.60 -6.73
C GLU A 499 18.60 23.99 -6.15
N CYS A 500 19.05 25.20 -6.45
CA CYS A 500 20.19 25.76 -5.77
C CYS A 500 19.75 26.25 -4.38
N CYS A 501 20.69 26.32 -3.44
CA CYS A 501 20.47 27.04 -2.20
C CYS A 501 19.36 26.48 -1.26
N TYR A 502 19.21 25.16 -1.17
CA TYR A 502 18.18 24.47 -0.39
C TYR A 502 18.56 24.25 1.09
N ASN A 503 19.72 23.64 1.34
CA ASN A 503 20.10 23.23 2.70
C ASN A 503 20.78 24.36 3.46
N SER A 504 20.03 25.08 4.30
CA SER A 504 20.53 26.22 5.05
C SER A 504 21.30 25.88 6.31
N ALA A 505 21.13 24.68 6.86
CA ALA A 505 21.85 24.26 8.05
C ALA A 505 21.94 22.74 8.12
N GLY A 506 23.18 22.26 8.28
CA GLY A 506 23.44 20.86 8.63
C GLY A 506 24.20 20.11 7.56
N HIS A 507 24.27 18.80 7.77
CA HIS A 507 24.88 17.88 6.82
C HIS A 507 23.98 17.71 5.59
N GLY A 508 24.55 17.14 4.54
CA GLY A 508 23.78 16.58 3.45
C GLY A 508 23.09 15.29 3.86
N TRP A 509 22.36 14.73 2.92
CA TRP A 509 21.76 13.40 3.00
C TRP A 509 21.35 12.96 1.59
N VAL A 510 21.06 11.67 1.43
CA VAL A 510 20.53 11.11 0.19
C VAL A 510 19.29 10.28 0.51
N ASN A 511 18.22 10.45 -0.28
CA ASN A 511 17.10 9.53 -0.31
C ASN A 511 17.12 8.73 -1.61
N ILE A 512 16.99 7.42 -1.52
CA ILE A 512 16.84 6.53 -2.67
C ILE A 512 15.53 5.78 -2.49
N THR A 513 14.58 6.02 -3.39
CA THR A 513 13.25 5.41 -3.35
C THR A 513 13.02 4.63 -4.64
N PHE A 514 12.64 3.35 -4.50
CA PHE A 514 12.35 2.44 -5.62
C PHE A 514 10.95 2.69 -6.19
N PHE A 515 10.84 2.65 -7.52
CA PHE A 515 9.59 2.68 -8.26
C PHE A 515 9.63 1.64 -9.39
N GLN A 516 8.46 1.20 -9.82
CA GLN A 516 8.31 0.25 -10.93
C GLN A 516 7.32 0.74 -11.97
#